data_AF-A0A0G2AFW6-F1
#
_entry.id   AF-A0A0G2AFW6-F1
#
_cell.length_a   1.000
_cell.length_b   1.000
_cell.length_c   1.000
_cell.angle_alpha   90.00
_cell.angle_beta   90.00
_cell.angle_gamma   90.00
#
_symmetry.space_group_name_H-M   'P 1'
#
loop_
_entity.id
_entity.type
_entity.pdbx_description
1 polymer ?
#
loop_
_entity_poly.entity_id
_entity_poly.type
_entity_poly.pdbx_seq_one_letter_code
_entity_poly.pdbx_strand_id
1 'polypeptide(L)'
;MKRLFVALGFFFLPVAAHAASDLSISPADIRFSSDILVAGDEVRLYAKVYNVGDEDVSGYVSFYQGATLIDDSLVISLLADGSPEEVYIDFVVPVSSFNILALLRGTDPSDINSSNDSALTSTFIPVVDNDRDGIDNEDDNCPDASNNNQLNTDGDEQGDACDSDDDNDGLSDEVEAELQTNSTQQDSDGDGVTDPDDAYPMDAERTVVEVETESVSEEKAVPSSEAFQKIVEEVAKTIKETVTASEDESVDADFGASETSETEEAETVDEELHISPNAVFAYTRDAWNAFTFTVLTNASEQTVYIWDFGDGVTSSKPTVRHVYNTSGAFLVKLTMTDESGVVSSESTTILVPFFHLQNRLVLTSIALLILLLLAGVASFIRLGKKSS
;
A
#
# COMPACT_ATOMS: atom_id res chain seq x y z
N MET A 1 -66.21 69.54 -7.65
CA MET A 1 -65.92 68.30 -8.40
C MET A 1 -65.14 67.35 -7.49
N LYS A 2 -65.54 66.07 -7.48
CA LYS A 2 -65.14 65.03 -6.51
C LYS A 2 -63.64 64.71 -6.59
N ARG A 3 -63.04 64.50 -5.40
CA ARG A 3 -61.67 63.99 -5.21
C ARG A 3 -61.64 62.51 -5.60
N LEU A 4 -60.68 62.09 -6.44
CA LEU A 4 -60.41 60.68 -6.73
C LEU A 4 -59.00 60.37 -6.20
N PHE A 5 -58.93 59.75 -5.02
CA PHE A 5 -57.72 59.14 -4.50
C PHE A 5 -57.60 57.76 -5.15
N VAL A 6 -56.56 57.55 -5.96
CA VAL A 6 -56.18 56.23 -6.46
C VAL A 6 -55.21 55.65 -5.42
N ALA A 7 -55.69 54.72 -4.61
CA ALA A 7 -54.85 53.92 -3.72
C ALA A 7 -54.23 52.78 -4.54
N LEU A 8 -52.93 52.85 -4.78
CA LEU A 8 -52.16 51.78 -5.40
C LEU A 8 -51.83 50.75 -4.31
N GLY A 9 -52.62 49.68 -4.22
CA GLY A 9 -52.33 48.57 -3.31
C GLY A 9 -51.15 47.76 -3.83
N PHE A 10 -50.00 47.84 -3.16
CA PHE A 10 -48.91 46.88 -3.32
C PHE A 10 -49.34 45.56 -2.67
N PHE A 11 -49.75 44.60 -3.50
CA PHE A 11 -49.87 43.21 -3.08
C PHE A 11 -48.44 42.65 -2.91
N PHE A 12 -47.97 42.55 -1.68
CA PHE A 12 -46.83 41.67 -1.37
C PHE A 12 -47.32 40.24 -1.56
N LEU A 13 -47.01 39.63 -2.70
CA LEU A 13 -47.03 38.18 -2.83
C LEU A 13 -45.93 37.65 -1.90
N PRO A 14 -46.23 36.71 -0.98
CA PRO A 14 -45.17 36.02 -0.26
C PRO A 14 -44.33 35.30 -1.32
N VAL A 15 -43.04 35.64 -1.39
CA VAL A 15 -42.07 34.79 -2.08
C VAL A 15 -42.08 33.48 -1.29
N ALA A 16 -42.56 32.41 -1.90
CA ALA A 16 -42.36 31.09 -1.35
C ALA A 16 -40.84 30.91 -1.22
N ALA A 17 -40.33 30.87 0.01
CA ALA A 17 -39.03 30.30 0.26
C ALA A 17 -39.14 28.86 -0.24
N HIS A 18 -38.44 28.54 -1.32
CA HIS A 18 -38.32 27.16 -1.75
C HIS A 18 -37.60 26.43 -0.64
N ALA A 19 -38.27 25.47 -0.01
CA ALA A 19 -37.61 24.57 0.90
C ALA A 19 -36.53 23.82 0.12
N ALA A 20 -35.35 23.74 0.71
CA ALA A 20 -34.15 23.21 0.10
C ALA A 20 -33.82 21.88 0.75
N SER A 21 -33.70 20.82 -0.04
CA SER A 21 -33.12 19.55 0.37
C SER A 21 -31.60 19.63 0.29
N ASP A 22 -30.92 19.52 1.43
CA ASP A 22 -29.47 19.67 1.54
C ASP A 22 -28.97 18.78 2.68
N LEU A 23 -28.29 17.70 2.32
CA LEU A 23 -27.54 16.85 3.21
C LEU A 23 -26.08 17.29 3.22
N SER A 24 -25.45 17.11 4.36
CA SER A 24 -24.07 17.51 4.57
C SER A 24 -23.29 16.39 5.25
N ILE A 25 -22.09 16.15 4.75
CA ILE A 25 -21.07 15.35 5.42
C ILE A 25 -19.74 16.10 5.39
N SER A 26 -18.95 15.98 6.46
CA SER A 26 -17.60 16.56 6.52
C SER A 26 -16.56 15.52 6.95
N PRO A 27 -15.26 15.76 6.69
CA PRO A 27 -14.20 14.84 7.12
C PRO A 27 -14.18 14.57 8.64
N ALA A 28 -14.61 15.54 9.45
CA ALA A 28 -14.68 15.40 10.91
C ALA A 28 -15.82 14.48 11.39
N ASP A 29 -16.75 14.16 10.50
CA ASP A 29 -17.90 13.29 10.78
C ASP A 29 -17.60 11.81 10.53
N ILE A 30 -16.44 11.53 9.94
CA ILE A 30 -15.93 10.19 9.69
C ILE A 30 -14.97 9.79 10.81
N ARG A 31 -15.19 8.64 11.43
CA ARG A 31 -14.31 8.13 12.51
C ARG A 31 -14.29 6.62 12.57
N PHE A 32 -13.29 6.06 13.25
CA PHE A 32 -13.22 4.65 13.57
C PHE A 32 -13.71 4.35 14.99
N SER A 33 -13.99 3.09 15.29
CA SER A 33 -14.27 2.61 16.65
C SER A 33 -13.05 2.63 17.57
N SER A 34 -11.84 2.74 17.01
CA SER A 34 -10.57 2.78 17.74
C SER A 34 -9.79 4.02 17.33
N ASP A 35 -9.11 4.64 18.29
CA ASP A 35 -8.21 5.76 18.06
C ASP A 35 -6.86 5.30 17.49
N ILE A 36 -6.44 4.08 17.83
CA ILE A 36 -5.24 3.43 17.31
C ILE A 36 -5.69 2.36 16.32
N LEU A 37 -5.19 2.45 15.10
CA LEU A 37 -5.54 1.52 14.02
C LEU A 37 -4.38 0.56 13.84
N VAL A 38 -4.55 -0.69 14.28
CA VAL A 38 -3.56 -1.75 14.08
C VAL A 38 -3.88 -2.47 12.77
N ALA A 39 -2.88 -2.71 11.94
CA ALA A 39 -3.03 -3.34 10.65
C ALA A 39 -3.66 -4.74 10.79
N GLY A 40 -4.65 -5.03 9.95
CA GLY A 40 -5.39 -6.29 9.96
C GLY A 40 -6.47 -6.41 11.05
N ASP A 41 -6.64 -5.42 11.93
CA ASP A 41 -7.76 -5.42 12.86
C ASP A 41 -9.08 -5.03 12.18
N GLU A 42 -10.16 -5.65 12.65
CA GLU A 42 -11.53 -5.27 12.29
C GLU A 42 -12.01 -4.15 13.20
N VAL A 43 -12.26 -2.98 12.61
CA VAL A 43 -12.82 -1.80 13.27
C VAL A 43 -14.13 -1.41 12.61
N ARG A 44 -14.93 -0.58 13.28
CA ARG A 44 -16.10 0.04 12.65
C ARG A 44 -15.73 1.42 12.12
N LEU A 45 -16.07 1.66 10.87
CA LEU A 45 -15.99 2.97 10.24
C LEU A 45 -17.37 3.63 10.29
N TYR A 46 -17.47 4.77 10.96
CA TYR A 46 -18.69 5.55 11.12
C TYR A 46 -18.68 6.77 10.21
N ALA A 47 -19.84 7.13 9.68
CA ALA A 47 -20.08 8.46 9.10
C ALA A 47 -21.35 9.05 9.70
N LYS A 48 -21.25 10.31 10.13
CA LYS A 48 -22.39 11.10 10.56
C LYS A 48 -22.81 12.05 9.45
N VAL A 49 -24.10 12.03 9.12
CA VAL A 49 -24.70 12.87 8.08
C VAL A 49 -25.66 13.84 8.77
N TYR A 50 -25.72 15.06 8.25
CA TYR A 50 -26.61 16.11 8.73
C TYR A 50 -27.57 16.50 7.63
N ASN A 51 -28.82 16.79 7.98
CA ASN A 51 -29.72 17.51 7.09
C ASN A 51 -29.65 18.99 7.47
N VAL A 52 -29.07 19.80 6.59
CA VAL A 52 -28.95 21.26 6.75
C VAL A 52 -30.02 22.01 5.97
N GLY A 53 -30.85 21.27 5.23
CA GLY A 53 -32.03 21.75 4.53
C GLY A 53 -33.28 21.88 5.40
N ASP A 54 -34.37 22.25 4.75
CA ASP A 54 -35.68 22.51 5.36
C ASP A 54 -36.72 21.40 5.06
N GLU A 55 -36.33 20.34 4.35
CA GLU A 55 -37.19 19.19 4.02
C GLU A 55 -36.55 17.87 4.49
N ASP A 56 -37.38 16.88 4.82
CA ASP A 56 -36.89 15.54 5.14
C ASP A 56 -36.24 14.93 3.89
N VAL A 57 -35.04 14.38 4.02
CA VAL A 57 -34.28 13.80 2.91
C VAL A 57 -33.84 12.39 3.26
N SER A 58 -34.07 11.46 2.33
CA SER A 58 -33.53 10.11 2.37
C SER A 58 -32.45 9.93 1.32
N GLY A 59 -31.55 8.98 1.48
CA GLY A 59 -30.48 8.72 0.52
C GLY A 59 -29.58 7.58 0.96
N TYR A 60 -28.37 7.57 0.41
CA TYR A 60 -27.37 6.54 0.71
C TYR A 60 -26.01 7.18 1.00
N VAL A 61 -25.27 6.55 1.92
CA VAL A 61 -23.84 6.80 2.11
C VAL A 61 -23.06 5.63 1.50
N SER A 62 -22.02 5.94 0.73
CA SER A 62 -21.08 4.95 0.19
C SER A 62 -19.66 5.28 0.65
N PHE A 63 -18.91 4.24 1.04
CA PHE A 63 -17.54 4.39 1.52
C PHE A 63 -16.55 3.84 0.51
N TYR A 64 -15.46 4.57 0.30
CA TYR A 64 -14.38 4.19 -0.60
C TYR A 64 -13.04 4.28 0.11
N GLN A 65 -12.18 3.31 -0.18
CA GLN A 65 -10.75 3.39 0.04
C GLN A 65 -10.10 3.68 -1.31
N GLY A 66 -9.81 4.96 -1.50
CA GLY A 66 -9.56 5.61 -2.78
C GLY A 66 -10.48 5.21 -3.94
N ALA A 67 -10.10 4.29 -4.83
CA ALA A 67 -10.96 3.88 -5.96
C ALA A 67 -11.80 2.62 -5.67
N THR A 68 -11.47 1.91 -4.59
CA THR A 68 -12.18 0.68 -4.23
C THR A 68 -13.39 1.03 -3.38
N LEU A 69 -14.58 0.68 -3.86
CA LEU A 69 -15.79 0.69 -3.06
C LEU A 69 -15.64 -0.34 -1.93
N ILE A 70 -15.70 0.13 -0.69
CA ILE A 70 -15.67 -0.75 0.48
C ILE A 70 -17.06 -1.36 0.68
N ASP A 71 -18.06 -0.48 0.71
CA ASP A 71 -19.47 -0.85 0.82
C ASP A 71 -20.35 0.23 0.18
N ASP A 72 -21.43 -0.19 -0.44
CA ASP A 72 -22.44 0.71 -0.99
C ASP A 72 -23.72 0.73 -0.15
N SER A 73 -24.52 1.78 -0.37
CA SER A 73 -25.95 1.71 -0.09
C SER A 73 -26.37 1.67 1.38
N LEU A 74 -25.63 2.32 2.30
CA LEU A 74 -26.12 2.54 3.66
C LEU A 74 -27.25 3.56 3.64
N VAL A 75 -28.47 3.08 3.86
CA VAL A 75 -29.68 3.92 3.84
C VAL A 75 -29.65 4.92 4.98
N ILE A 76 -29.96 6.17 4.65
CA ILE A 76 -30.20 7.27 5.59
C ILE A 76 -31.56 7.91 5.31
N SER A 77 -32.20 8.45 6.35
CA SER A 77 -33.48 9.13 6.31
C SER A 77 -33.53 10.20 7.41
N LEU A 78 -33.06 11.40 7.06
CA LEU A 78 -32.90 12.50 7.99
C LEU A 78 -34.09 13.46 7.94
N LEU A 79 -34.60 13.81 9.13
CA LEU A 79 -35.63 14.83 9.28
C LEU A 79 -35.03 16.23 9.12
N ALA A 80 -35.83 17.20 8.69
CA ALA A 80 -35.47 18.62 8.65
C ALA A 80 -35.42 19.29 10.04
N ASP A 81 -35.06 18.55 11.09
CA ASP A 81 -34.95 19.04 12.46
C ASP A 81 -33.49 19.27 12.90
N GLY A 82 -32.55 19.02 11.99
CA GLY A 82 -31.10 19.16 12.21
C GLY A 82 -30.49 18.02 13.03
N SER A 83 -31.25 16.97 13.36
CA SER A 83 -30.70 15.79 14.02
C SER A 83 -29.86 15.00 13.01
N PRO A 84 -28.60 14.70 13.32
CA PRO A 84 -27.79 13.87 12.45
C PRO A 84 -28.21 12.41 12.53
N GLU A 85 -27.96 11.68 11.45
CA GLU A 85 -27.99 10.22 11.42
C GLU A 85 -26.57 9.68 11.27
N GLU A 86 -26.32 8.50 11.82
CA GLU A 86 -25.01 7.87 11.77
C GLU A 86 -25.13 6.44 11.24
N VAL A 87 -24.29 6.15 10.25
CA VAL A 87 -24.17 4.83 9.64
C VAL A 87 -22.78 4.28 9.91
N TYR A 88 -22.62 2.96 9.84
CA TYR A 88 -21.33 2.32 9.98
C TYR A 88 -21.19 1.08 9.12
N ILE A 89 -19.94 0.73 8.84
CA ILE A 89 -19.53 -0.55 8.24
C ILE A 89 -18.43 -1.17 9.07
N ASP A 90 -18.27 -2.49 8.94
CA ASP A 90 -17.07 -3.16 9.41
C ASP A 90 -15.95 -2.93 8.38
N PHE A 91 -14.74 -2.65 8.86
CA PHE A 91 -13.59 -2.25 8.06
C PHE A 91 -12.34 -2.95 8.58
N VAL A 92 -11.58 -3.57 7.68
CA VAL A 92 -10.28 -4.18 8.01
C VAL A 92 -9.20 -3.14 7.76
N VAL A 93 -8.43 -2.81 8.78
CA VAL A 93 -7.34 -1.83 8.65
C VAL A 93 -6.27 -2.36 7.69
N PRO A 94 -5.93 -1.66 6.61
CA PRO A 94 -4.87 -2.07 5.69
C PRO A 94 -3.48 -1.91 6.33
N VAL A 95 -2.47 -2.57 5.76
CA VAL A 95 -1.06 -2.43 6.21
C VAL A 95 -0.41 -1.11 5.80
N SER A 96 -0.91 -0.47 4.74
CA SER A 96 -0.37 0.79 4.22
C SER A 96 -1.21 1.97 4.69
N SER A 97 -0.61 3.17 4.70
CA SER A 97 -1.35 4.41 4.93
C SER A 97 -2.55 4.54 3.98
N PHE A 98 -3.66 5.07 4.47
CA PHE A 98 -4.91 5.14 3.73
C PHE A 98 -5.76 6.34 4.15
N ASN A 99 -6.82 6.64 3.40
CA ASN A 99 -7.87 7.57 3.80
C ASN A 99 -9.23 6.98 3.41
N ILE A 100 -10.29 7.64 3.84
CA ILE A 100 -11.66 7.25 3.57
C ILE A 100 -12.37 8.39 2.85
N LEU A 101 -13.04 8.05 1.76
CA LEU A 101 -14.01 8.92 1.10
C LEU A 101 -15.43 8.42 1.40
N ALA A 102 -16.26 9.29 1.95
CA ALA A 102 -17.70 9.07 2.06
C ALA A 102 -18.44 9.93 1.04
N LEU A 103 -19.39 9.34 0.32
CA LEU A 103 -20.22 10.01 -0.69
C LEU A 103 -21.70 9.85 -0.35
N LEU A 104 -22.44 10.97 -0.39
CA LEU A 104 -23.89 11.00 -0.39
C LEU A 104 -24.40 10.77 -1.81
N ARG A 105 -25.36 9.86 -1.97
CA ARG A 105 -25.90 9.45 -3.27
C ARG A 105 -27.38 9.15 -3.20
N GLY A 106 -28.05 9.27 -4.35
CA GLY A 106 -29.42 8.82 -4.54
C GLY A 106 -30.43 9.49 -3.61
N THR A 107 -30.20 10.77 -3.28
CA THR A 107 -31.06 11.52 -2.35
C THR A 107 -32.46 11.75 -2.92
N ASP A 108 -33.48 11.60 -2.10
CA ASP A 108 -34.88 11.91 -2.40
C ASP A 108 -35.51 12.70 -1.23
N PRO A 109 -35.98 13.95 -1.46
CA PRO A 109 -35.83 14.74 -2.69
C PRO A 109 -34.35 15.01 -3.04
N SER A 110 -34.08 15.30 -4.31
CA SER A 110 -32.70 15.47 -4.80
C SER A 110 -31.97 16.60 -4.08
N ASP A 111 -30.76 16.33 -3.63
CA ASP A 111 -29.90 17.32 -3.00
C ASP A 111 -29.63 18.49 -3.96
N ILE A 112 -29.85 19.71 -3.48
CA ILE A 112 -29.64 20.92 -4.29
C ILE A 112 -28.21 21.45 -4.19
N ASN A 113 -27.45 21.00 -3.19
CA ASN A 113 -26.13 21.48 -2.84
C ASN A 113 -25.11 20.34 -2.92
N SER A 114 -24.62 20.05 -4.12
CA SER A 114 -23.60 19.01 -4.31
C SER A 114 -22.22 19.30 -3.67
N SER A 115 -22.01 20.47 -3.04
CA SER A 115 -20.68 20.86 -2.54
C SER A 115 -20.27 20.18 -1.24
N ASN A 116 -21.23 19.63 -0.50
CA ASN A 116 -21.11 18.96 0.79
C ASN A 116 -21.61 17.50 0.75
N ASP A 117 -21.76 16.95 -0.46
CA ASP A 117 -22.12 15.55 -0.72
C ASP A 117 -20.94 14.58 -0.60
N SER A 118 -19.74 15.08 -0.27
CA SER A 118 -18.54 14.28 -0.19
C SER A 118 -17.62 14.73 0.94
N ALA A 119 -17.04 13.75 1.64
CA ALA A 119 -16.08 13.98 2.70
C ALA A 119 -14.90 13.03 2.55
N LEU A 120 -13.70 13.59 2.40
CA LEU A 120 -12.43 12.86 2.34
C LEU A 120 -11.64 13.14 3.61
N THR A 121 -11.29 12.09 4.34
CA THR A 121 -10.49 12.21 5.56
C THR A 121 -9.04 12.60 5.26
N SER A 122 -8.32 13.05 6.29
CA SER A 122 -6.86 13.01 6.26
C SER A 122 -6.34 11.58 6.13
N THR A 123 -5.06 11.44 5.80
CA THR A 123 -4.37 10.16 5.79
C THR A 123 -4.24 9.61 7.20
N PHE A 124 -4.59 8.34 7.37
CA PHE A 124 -4.35 7.51 8.54
C PHE A 124 -3.09 6.65 8.30
N ILE A 125 -2.29 6.49 9.35
CA ILE A 125 -1.10 5.63 9.35
C ILE A 125 -1.40 4.50 10.34
N PRO A 126 -1.60 3.26 9.85
CA PRO A 126 -1.82 2.12 10.71
C PRO A 126 -0.51 1.72 11.41
N VAL A 127 -0.64 1.25 12.65
CA VAL A 127 0.42 0.58 13.39
C VAL A 127 0.55 -0.84 12.86
N VAL A 128 1.77 -1.31 12.60
CA VAL A 128 2.02 -2.69 12.16
C VAL A 128 2.56 -3.47 13.36
N ASP A 129 1.86 -4.53 13.72
CA ASP A 129 2.15 -5.44 14.83
C ASP A 129 1.83 -6.85 14.28
N ASN A 130 2.88 -7.57 13.87
CA ASN A 130 2.77 -8.82 13.12
C ASN A 130 2.32 -9.98 14.01
N ASP A 131 2.86 -10.07 15.23
CA ASP A 131 2.63 -11.17 16.15
C ASP A 131 1.54 -10.90 17.20
N ARG A 132 1.06 -9.65 17.25
CA ARG A 132 -0.05 -9.16 18.07
C ARG A 132 0.24 -9.22 19.56
N ASP A 133 1.49 -8.97 19.93
CA ASP A 133 1.92 -8.89 21.30
C ASP A 133 1.68 -7.49 21.91
N GLY A 134 1.34 -6.49 21.08
CA GLY A 134 1.00 -5.13 21.49
C GLY A 134 2.19 -4.18 21.57
N ILE A 135 3.37 -4.61 21.11
CA ILE A 135 4.49 -3.78 20.70
C ILE A 135 4.44 -3.67 19.17
N ASP A 136 4.75 -2.51 18.62
CA ASP A 136 4.77 -2.37 17.16
C ASP A 136 6.09 -2.87 16.59
N ASN A 137 6.09 -3.32 15.33
CA ASN A 137 7.27 -3.92 14.71
C ASN A 137 8.52 -2.99 14.70
N GLU A 138 8.35 -1.67 14.86
CA GLU A 138 9.47 -0.73 14.90
C GLU A 138 10.13 -0.67 16.28
N ASP A 139 9.36 -0.90 17.35
CA ASP A 139 9.81 -0.94 18.74
C ASP A 139 9.96 -2.37 19.32
N ASP A 140 9.68 -3.40 18.51
CA ASP A 140 9.72 -4.82 18.89
C ASP A 140 11.07 -5.51 18.56
N ASN A 141 11.73 -6.07 19.58
CA ASN A 141 12.98 -6.83 19.42
C ASN A 141 12.76 -8.27 18.90
N CYS A 142 11.52 -8.72 18.78
CA CYS A 142 11.12 -9.96 18.11
C CYS A 142 9.83 -9.79 17.28
N PRO A 143 9.86 -9.04 16.15
CA PRO A 143 8.65 -8.63 15.41
C PRO A 143 7.70 -9.74 14.96
N ASP A 144 8.12 -11.00 14.94
CA ASP A 144 7.30 -12.13 14.50
C ASP A 144 7.04 -13.16 15.63
N ALA A 145 7.44 -12.88 16.88
CA ALA A 145 7.37 -13.81 18.00
C ALA A 145 6.95 -13.13 19.32
N SER A 146 5.68 -13.34 19.70
CA SER A 146 5.03 -12.60 20.79
C SER A 146 5.82 -12.62 22.11
N ASN A 147 6.26 -11.44 22.53
CA ASN A 147 7.11 -11.24 23.70
C ASN A 147 6.91 -9.85 24.33
N ASN A 148 5.72 -9.59 24.87
CA ASN A 148 5.34 -8.27 25.43
C ASN A 148 6.29 -7.74 26.53
N ASN A 149 7.16 -8.58 27.10
CA ASN A 149 8.17 -8.20 28.09
C ASN A 149 9.46 -7.63 27.47
N GLN A 150 9.67 -7.83 26.16
CA GLN A 150 10.83 -7.37 25.39
C GLN A 150 12.15 -7.74 26.09
N LEU A 151 12.20 -8.95 26.64
CA LEU A 151 13.42 -9.44 27.29
C LEU A 151 14.50 -9.66 26.23
N ASN A 152 15.72 -9.29 26.57
CA ASN A 152 16.93 -9.42 25.77
C ASN A 152 18.08 -9.52 26.77
N THR A 153 18.55 -10.75 26.99
CA THR A 153 19.43 -11.11 28.09
C THR A 153 20.88 -10.68 27.84
N ASP A 154 21.35 -10.83 26.61
CA ASP A 154 22.73 -10.53 26.20
C ASP A 154 22.94 -9.08 25.70
N GLY A 155 21.85 -8.36 25.43
CA GLY A 155 21.83 -6.99 24.94
C GLY A 155 22.04 -6.84 23.44
N ASP A 156 21.84 -7.88 22.63
CA ASP A 156 22.04 -7.83 21.19
C ASP A 156 20.81 -7.26 20.42
N GLU A 157 20.66 -7.53 19.11
CA GLU A 157 19.54 -7.02 18.32
C GLU A 157 18.26 -7.87 18.42
N GLN A 158 18.34 -9.12 18.90
CA GLN A 158 17.21 -10.04 19.06
C GLN A 158 16.77 -10.12 20.52
N GLY A 159 15.49 -10.34 20.76
CA GLY A 159 15.00 -10.67 22.10
C GLY A 159 15.02 -12.17 22.36
N ASP A 160 14.96 -12.56 23.64
CA ASP A 160 14.99 -13.98 24.08
C ASP A 160 13.86 -14.85 23.45
N ALA A 161 12.82 -14.24 22.87
CA ALA A 161 11.74 -14.99 22.24
C ALA A 161 12.05 -15.44 20.79
N CYS A 162 13.03 -14.81 20.16
CA CYS A 162 13.44 -15.04 18.78
C CYS A 162 14.94 -15.22 18.61
N ASP A 163 15.72 -15.05 19.68
CA ASP A 163 17.08 -15.57 19.77
C ASP A 163 17.05 -17.10 19.95
N SER A 164 18.14 -17.74 19.57
CA SER A 164 18.39 -19.16 19.79
C SER A 164 19.49 -19.43 20.80
N ASP A 165 20.15 -18.38 21.29
CA ASP A 165 21.27 -18.38 22.24
C ASP A 165 21.13 -17.11 23.12
N ASP A 166 20.17 -17.13 24.06
CA ASP A 166 19.70 -15.92 24.77
C ASP A 166 20.82 -15.18 25.55
N ASP A 167 21.88 -15.89 25.97
CA ASP A 167 23.00 -15.32 26.71
C ASP A 167 24.31 -15.20 25.92
N ASN A 168 24.30 -15.66 24.65
CA ASN A 168 25.39 -15.59 23.69
C ASN A 168 26.69 -16.26 24.20
N ASP A 169 26.59 -17.35 24.96
CA ASP A 169 27.73 -18.15 25.42
C ASP A 169 28.25 -19.14 24.35
N GLY A 170 27.45 -19.40 23.31
CA GLY A 170 27.75 -20.28 22.19
C GLY A 170 27.05 -21.65 22.24
N LEU A 171 26.23 -21.90 23.24
CA LEU A 171 25.26 -23.00 23.30
C LEU A 171 23.87 -22.47 22.97
N SER A 172 23.21 -23.06 21.99
CA SER A 172 21.81 -22.69 21.74
C SER A 172 20.89 -23.20 22.85
N ASP A 173 19.74 -22.56 23.07
CA ASP A 173 18.75 -22.95 24.09
C ASP A 173 18.32 -24.43 23.99
N GLU A 174 18.28 -24.98 22.76
CA GLU A 174 17.99 -26.39 22.53
C GLU A 174 19.06 -27.31 23.14
N VAL A 175 20.34 -26.95 22.96
CA VAL A 175 21.49 -27.69 23.51
C VAL A 175 21.52 -27.53 25.02
N GLU A 176 21.24 -26.35 25.52
CA GLU A 176 21.20 -26.10 26.95
C GLU A 176 20.08 -26.84 27.66
N ALA A 177 18.90 -26.93 27.05
CA ALA A 177 17.83 -27.78 27.54
C ALA A 177 18.25 -29.26 27.63
N GLU A 178 19.11 -29.75 26.73
CA GLU A 178 19.69 -31.09 26.79
C GLU A 178 20.73 -31.24 27.90
N LEU A 179 21.57 -30.21 28.12
CA LEU A 179 22.58 -30.15 29.18
C LEU A 179 22.00 -29.80 30.56
N GLN A 180 20.74 -29.36 30.60
CA GLN A 180 20.04 -28.82 31.75
C GLN A 180 20.62 -27.49 32.26
N THR A 181 21.33 -26.77 31.39
CA THR A 181 21.85 -25.40 31.61
C THR A 181 20.78 -24.34 31.45
N ASN A 182 21.10 -23.12 31.89
CA ASN A 182 20.21 -21.99 31.93
C ASN A 182 20.52 -21.04 30.78
N SER A 183 19.62 -21.01 29.79
CA SER A 183 19.81 -20.19 28.57
C SER A 183 19.99 -18.71 28.78
N THR A 184 19.65 -18.21 29.96
CA THR A 184 19.80 -16.78 30.28
C THR A 184 21.08 -16.48 31.07
N GLN A 185 21.99 -17.44 31.21
CA GLN A 185 23.20 -17.32 32.04
C GLN A 185 24.38 -18.12 31.49
N GLN A 186 25.37 -17.40 30.95
CA GLN A 186 26.60 -17.98 30.39
C GLN A 186 27.37 -18.94 31.30
N ASP A 187 27.12 -18.90 32.61
CA ASP A 187 27.71 -19.74 33.65
C ASP A 187 26.58 -20.12 34.61
N SER A 188 26.01 -21.29 34.38
CA SER A 188 24.78 -21.76 35.03
C SER A 188 24.96 -22.03 36.53
N ASP A 189 26.14 -22.48 36.96
CA ASP A 189 26.41 -22.83 38.35
C ASP A 189 27.25 -21.78 39.11
N GLY A 190 27.81 -20.81 38.39
CA GLY A 190 28.52 -19.66 38.93
C GLY A 190 29.93 -19.98 39.43
N ASP A 191 30.58 -21.03 38.92
CA ASP A 191 31.94 -21.41 39.31
C ASP A 191 33.05 -20.60 38.63
N GLY A 192 32.67 -19.82 37.61
CA GLY A 192 33.53 -18.91 36.86
C GLY A 192 34.02 -19.45 35.51
N VAL A 193 33.51 -20.60 35.04
CA VAL A 193 33.71 -21.11 33.68
C VAL A 193 32.34 -21.21 32.99
N THR A 194 32.31 -20.82 31.71
CA THR A 194 31.06 -20.83 30.95
C THR A 194 30.64 -22.25 30.60
N ASP A 195 29.34 -22.49 30.45
CA ASP A 195 28.77 -23.81 30.19
C ASP A 195 29.40 -24.58 29.01
N PRO A 196 29.75 -23.97 27.85
CA PRO A 196 30.43 -24.69 26.77
C PRO A 196 31.87 -25.11 27.11
N ASP A 197 32.51 -24.45 28.06
CA ASP A 197 33.89 -24.71 28.49
C ASP A 197 33.96 -25.53 29.79
N ASP A 198 32.83 -25.77 30.47
CA ASP A 198 32.73 -26.57 31.68
C ASP A 198 32.35 -28.04 31.40
N ALA A 199 33.08 -28.96 32.01
CA ALA A 199 32.76 -30.39 31.95
C ALA A 199 31.59 -30.78 32.87
N TYR A 200 31.25 -29.97 33.87
CA TYR A 200 30.11 -30.16 34.77
C TYR A 200 29.32 -28.85 35.00
N PRO A 201 28.64 -28.29 33.97
CA PRO A 201 27.96 -26.97 34.00
C PRO A 201 26.88 -26.75 35.07
N MET A 202 26.62 -27.75 35.91
CA MET A 202 25.57 -27.80 36.94
C MET A 202 26.15 -28.04 38.34
N ASP A 203 27.47 -28.14 38.47
CA ASP A 203 28.17 -28.56 39.69
C ASP A 203 29.33 -27.60 40.00
N ALA A 204 29.01 -26.53 40.74
CA ALA A 204 29.96 -25.46 41.05
C ALA A 204 31.19 -25.89 41.89
N GLU A 205 31.26 -27.15 42.32
CA GLU A 205 32.45 -27.71 42.96
C GLU A 205 33.44 -28.34 41.95
N ARG A 206 33.09 -28.43 40.65
CA ARG A 206 33.80 -29.26 39.65
C ARG A 206 33.85 -28.64 38.23
N THR A 207 34.87 -27.84 37.95
CA THR A 207 35.02 -27.16 36.64
C THR A 207 35.74 -27.94 35.53
N VAL A 208 36.66 -28.83 35.91
CA VAL A 208 37.48 -29.59 34.97
C VAL A 208 37.45 -31.04 35.43
N VAL A 209 37.50 -31.99 34.49
CA VAL A 209 37.81 -33.37 34.85
C VAL A 209 39.18 -33.36 35.54
N GLU A 210 39.19 -33.35 36.88
CA GLU A 210 40.33 -33.79 37.66
C GLU A 210 40.58 -35.22 37.22
N VAL A 211 41.42 -35.39 36.20
CA VAL A 211 42.15 -36.63 36.03
C VAL A 211 42.97 -36.70 37.31
N GLU A 212 42.48 -37.47 38.28
CA GLU A 212 43.28 -37.96 39.40
C GLU A 212 44.50 -38.65 38.78
N THR A 213 45.53 -37.86 38.51
CA THR A 213 46.84 -38.35 38.14
C THR A 213 47.42 -38.85 39.44
N GLU A 214 47.06 -40.08 39.81
CA GLU A 214 47.89 -40.86 40.69
C GLU A 214 49.30 -40.84 40.11
N SER A 215 50.18 -40.17 40.84
CA SER A 215 51.58 -40.00 40.49
C SER A 215 52.26 -41.37 40.42
N VAL A 216 52.29 -41.99 39.24
CA VAL A 216 53.23 -43.07 38.96
C VAL A 216 54.38 -42.47 38.19
N SER A 217 55.43 -42.16 38.93
CA SER A 217 56.75 -41.91 38.39
C SER A 217 57.25 -43.18 37.70
N GLU A 218 57.24 -43.24 36.38
CA GLU A 218 58.25 -43.97 35.64
C GLU A 218 58.44 -43.40 34.23
N GLU A 219 59.49 -42.60 34.11
CA GLU A 219 60.09 -42.17 32.87
C GLU A 219 60.54 -43.39 32.05
N LYS A 220 59.87 -43.66 30.93
CA LYS A 220 60.43 -44.53 29.89
C LYS A 220 60.15 -43.96 28.50
N ALA A 221 61.25 -43.56 27.86
CA ALA A 221 61.32 -42.96 26.53
C ALA A 221 60.59 -43.77 25.44
N VAL A 222 59.82 -43.08 24.61
CA VAL A 222 59.30 -43.58 23.32
C VAL A 222 60.38 -43.41 22.25
N PRO A 223 60.76 -44.46 21.48
CA PRO A 223 61.69 -44.28 20.38
C PRO A 223 60.99 -43.67 19.16
N SER A 224 61.51 -42.54 18.69
CA SER A 224 61.26 -41.99 17.36
C SER A 224 61.78 -42.98 16.32
N SER A 225 60.89 -43.72 15.65
CA SER A 225 61.28 -44.48 14.47
C SER A 225 60.99 -43.67 13.20
N GLU A 226 61.95 -43.64 12.28
CA GLU A 226 61.85 -43.04 10.93
C GLU A 226 60.63 -43.53 10.13
N ALA A 227 59.94 -44.58 10.58
CA ALA A 227 58.71 -45.09 9.99
C ALA A 227 57.51 -44.14 10.20
N PHE A 228 57.45 -43.40 11.32
CA PHE A 228 56.34 -42.51 11.61
C PHE A 228 56.39 -41.21 10.80
N GLN A 229 57.60 -40.71 10.52
CA GLN A 229 57.79 -39.52 9.68
C GLN A 229 57.44 -39.77 8.20
N LYS A 230 57.68 -40.99 7.69
CA LYS A 230 57.29 -41.35 6.30
C LYS A 230 55.78 -41.41 6.08
N ILE A 231 55.02 -41.83 7.09
CA ILE A 231 53.55 -41.92 7.00
C ILE A 231 52.93 -40.52 6.94
N VAL A 232 53.47 -39.57 7.70
CA VAL A 232 52.99 -38.17 7.71
C VAL A 232 53.25 -37.49 6.36
N GLU A 233 54.37 -37.79 5.69
CA GLU A 233 54.73 -37.20 4.39
C GLU A 233 53.90 -37.76 3.21
N GLU A 234 53.47 -39.02 3.28
CA GLU A 234 52.68 -39.68 2.23
C GLU A 234 51.20 -39.28 2.26
N VAL A 235 50.66 -38.99 3.46
CA VAL A 235 49.29 -38.47 3.64
C VAL A 235 49.19 -37.01 3.18
N ALA A 236 50.21 -36.18 3.43
CA ALA A 236 50.24 -34.79 2.98
C ALA A 236 50.30 -34.62 1.45
N LYS A 237 50.81 -35.63 0.73
CA LYS A 237 50.86 -35.64 -0.74
C LYS A 237 49.50 -35.98 -1.38
N THR A 238 48.69 -36.77 -0.71
CA THR A 238 47.39 -37.26 -1.22
C THR A 238 46.28 -36.20 -1.11
N ILE A 239 46.44 -35.19 -0.25
CA ILE A 239 45.44 -34.12 -0.04
C ILE A 239 45.62 -32.95 -1.03
N LYS A 240 46.76 -32.88 -1.75
CA LYS A 240 47.10 -31.75 -2.63
C LYS A 240 46.70 -31.93 -4.10
N GLU A 241 46.10 -33.06 -4.48
CA GLU A 241 45.69 -33.35 -5.87
C GLU A 241 44.16 -33.38 -6.09
N THR A 242 43.34 -33.04 -5.08
CA THR A 242 41.86 -33.16 -5.16
C THR A 242 41.09 -31.85 -5.13
N VAL A 243 41.74 -30.69 -5.30
CA VAL A 243 41.05 -29.40 -5.42
C VAL A 243 41.67 -28.58 -6.55
N THR A 244 41.12 -28.71 -7.75
CA THR A 244 41.05 -27.67 -8.81
C THR A 244 40.37 -28.25 -10.05
N ALA A 245 39.12 -27.84 -10.30
CA ALA A 245 38.54 -27.50 -11.61
C ALA A 245 37.02 -27.62 -11.52
N SER A 246 36.40 -26.48 -11.29
CA SER A 246 34.98 -26.19 -11.48
C SER A 246 34.66 -25.92 -12.96
N GLU A 247 33.36 -25.93 -13.23
CA GLU A 247 32.62 -25.20 -14.28
C GLU A 247 32.11 -25.95 -15.52
N ASP A 248 30.78 -25.88 -15.60
CA ASP A 248 29.95 -25.54 -16.76
C ASP A 248 29.23 -26.67 -17.52
N GLU A 249 27.91 -26.76 -17.35
CA GLU A 249 26.96 -27.16 -18.40
C GLU A 249 25.60 -26.47 -18.25
N SER A 250 25.25 -25.73 -19.30
CA SER A 250 23.96 -25.10 -19.61
C SER A 250 22.97 -26.07 -20.27
N VAL A 251 21.67 -25.95 -20.01
CA VAL A 251 20.61 -26.58 -20.82
C VAL A 251 19.43 -25.62 -21.05
N ASP A 252 19.11 -25.43 -22.33
CA ASP A 252 17.97 -24.70 -22.91
C ASP A 252 16.63 -25.50 -22.92
N ALA A 253 15.50 -24.78 -22.85
CA ALA A 253 14.23 -24.98 -23.60
C ALA A 253 13.18 -23.95 -23.07
N ASP A 254 12.65 -22.97 -23.82
CA ASP A 254 11.78 -22.95 -25.03
C ASP A 254 10.26 -23.17 -24.77
N PHE A 255 9.45 -22.43 -25.55
CA PHE A 255 7.97 -22.31 -25.66
C PHE A 255 7.22 -21.48 -24.61
N GLY A 256 6.30 -20.56 -24.95
CA GLY A 256 5.73 -20.14 -26.23
C GLY A 256 4.54 -19.19 -25.96
N ALA A 257 4.36 -18.20 -26.84
CA ALA A 257 3.32 -17.17 -26.77
C ALA A 257 1.89 -17.69 -27.07
N SER A 258 0.85 -16.95 -26.64
CA SER A 258 -0.10 -16.29 -27.56
C SER A 258 -1.29 -15.66 -26.82
N GLU A 259 -1.64 -14.48 -27.32
CA GLU A 259 -2.83 -13.64 -27.13
C GLU A 259 -4.16 -14.37 -27.39
N THR A 260 -5.25 -13.81 -26.85
CA THR A 260 -6.44 -13.43 -27.64
C THR A 260 -7.24 -12.30 -26.97
N SER A 261 -7.41 -11.21 -27.73
CA SER A 261 -8.43 -10.15 -27.65
C SER A 261 -9.83 -10.72 -27.97
N GLU A 262 -10.95 -10.18 -27.51
CA GLU A 262 -11.84 -9.16 -28.14
C GLU A 262 -13.20 -9.31 -27.40
N THR A 263 -14.11 -8.35 -27.21
CA THR A 263 -14.57 -7.25 -28.06
C THR A 263 -15.40 -6.26 -27.21
N GLU A 264 -15.43 -5.02 -27.70
CA GLU A 264 -16.21 -3.86 -27.25
C GLU A 264 -17.74 -4.05 -27.34
N GLU A 265 -18.47 -3.36 -26.45
CA GLU A 265 -19.66 -2.60 -26.85
C GLU A 265 -19.58 -1.20 -26.24
N ALA A 266 -19.77 -0.21 -27.10
CA ALA A 266 -19.75 1.21 -26.77
C ALA A 266 -21.13 1.71 -26.35
N GLU A 267 -21.11 2.80 -25.57
CA GLU A 267 -21.96 3.99 -25.70
C GLU A 267 -22.73 4.36 -24.42
N THR A 268 -22.11 5.25 -23.63
CA THR A 268 -22.64 6.51 -23.06
C THR A 268 -21.49 7.12 -22.24
N VAL A 269 -20.85 8.19 -22.72
CA VAL A 269 -19.94 8.96 -21.84
C VAL A 269 -20.84 9.78 -20.92
N ASP A 270 -21.32 9.12 -19.86
CA ASP A 270 -21.45 9.82 -18.59
C ASP A 270 -20.08 10.41 -18.29
N GLU A 271 -20.04 11.69 -17.97
CA GLU A 271 -18.83 12.40 -17.56
C GLU A 271 -18.48 11.90 -16.14
N GLU A 272 -18.05 10.65 -16.07
CA GLU A 272 -17.84 9.93 -14.83
C GLU A 272 -16.60 10.51 -14.15
N LEU A 273 -16.79 11.04 -12.94
CA LEU A 273 -15.72 11.50 -12.09
C LEU A 273 -14.93 10.28 -11.62
N HIS A 274 -13.72 10.09 -12.13
CA HIS A 274 -12.84 9.01 -11.70
C HIS A 274 -11.95 9.49 -10.56
N ILE A 275 -11.77 8.64 -9.54
CA ILE A 275 -11.02 8.99 -8.34
C ILE A 275 -9.72 8.18 -8.30
N SER A 276 -8.66 8.77 -7.74
CA SER A 276 -7.40 8.06 -7.52
C SER A 276 -7.57 6.86 -6.56
N PRO A 277 -6.81 5.76 -6.75
CA PRO A 277 -6.91 4.54 -5.94
C PRO A 277 -6.73 4.68 -4.43
N ASN A 278 -6.06 5.75 -3.94
CA ASN A 278 -5.93 6.07 -2.52
C ASN A 278 -6.43 7.51 -2.19
N ALA A 279 -7.33 8.06 -3.05
CA ALA A 279 -8.00 9.37 -3.01
C ALA A 279 -7.26 10.56 -2.36
N VAL A 280 -6.62 11.42 -3.15
CA VAL A 280 -6.31 12.83 -2.79
C VAL A 280 -6.72 13.80 -3.93
N PHE A 281 -7.10 13.24 -5.09
CA PHE A 281 -7.62 13.96 -6.24
C PHE A 281 -8.52 13.08 -7.11
N ALA A 282 -9.37 13.71 -7.91
CA ALA A 282 -10.16 13.12 -8.99
C ALA A 282 -9.66 13.58 -10.36
N TYR A 283 -10.09 12.88 -11.40
CA TYR A 283 -9.92 13.30 -12.77
C TYR A 283 -11.13 12.97 -13.63
N THR A 284 -11.36 13.79 -14.65
CA THR A 284 -12.33 13.54 -15.72
C THR A 284 -11.60 13.48 -17.05
N ARG A 285 -12.15 12.72 -18.00
CA ARG A 285 -11.60 12.61 -19.36
C ARG A 285 -12.33 13.59 -20.29
N ASP A 286 -11.70 14.73 -20.58
CA ASP A 286 -12.25 15.73 -21.52
C ASP A 286 -12.18 15.27 -22.99
N ALA A 287 -11.14 14.50 -23.33
CA ALA A 287 -10.91 13.98 -24.68
C ALA A 287 -10.03 12.72 -24.63
N TRP A 288 -9.84 12.06 -25.78
CA TRP A 288 -9.04 10.81 -25.87
C TRP A 288 -7.62 10.91 -25.30
N ASN A 289 -7.04 12.10 -25.27
CA ASN A 289 -5.73 12.38 -24.71
C ASN A 289 -5.71 13.58 -23.75
N ALA A 290 -6.87 14.06 -23.30
CA ALA A 290 -6.96 15.22 -22.42
C ALA A 290 -7.78 14.90 -21.18
N PHE A 291 -7.26 15.28 -20.02
CA PHE A 291 -7.82 14.98 -18.72
C PHE A 291 -7.78 16.23 -17.84
N THR A 292 -8.83 16.42 -17.05
CA THR A 292 -8.86 17.45 -16.01
C THR A 292 -8.66 16.79 -14.66
N PHE A 293 -7.60 17.15 -13.96
CA PHE A 293 -7.27 16.68 -12.62
C PHE A 293 -7.67 17.75 -11.59
N THR A 294 -8.31 17.32 -10.51
CA THR A 294 -8.84 18.20 -9.46
C THR A 294 -8.49 17.63 -8.10
N VAL A 295 -7.73 18.39 -7.31
CA VAL A 295 -7.52 18.07 -5.89
C VAL A 295 -8.86 18.08 -5.16
N LEU A 296 -9.15 17.04 -4.38
CA LEU A 296 -10.43 16.89 -3.67
C LEU A 296 -10.38 17.37 -2.21
N THR A 297 -9.18 17.57 -1.67
CA THR A 297 -9.01 17.99 -0.27
C THR A 297 -9.17 19.51 -0.14
N ASN A 298 -9.95 19.96 0.83
CA ASN A 298 -9.96 21.36 1.26
C ASN A 298 -8.70 21.66 2.08
N ALA A 299 -7.60 21.98 1.40
CA ALA A 299 -6.35 22.33 2.06
C ALA A 299 -6.32 23.84 2.41
N SER A 300 -5.58 24.21 3.45
CA SER A 300 -5.46 25.61 3.87
C SER A 300 -4.88 26.48 2.75
N GLU A 301 -5.07 27.81 2.82
CA GLU A 301 -4.56 28.75 1.80
C GLU A 301 -3.04 28.66 1.56
N GLN A 302 -2.28 28.01 2.46
CA GLN A 302 -0.83 27.88 2.39
C GLN A 302 -0.36 26.48 1.93
N THR A 303 -1.26 25.56 1.58
CA THR A 303 -0.88 24.23 1.08
C THR A 303 -0.27 24.34 -0.32
N VAL A 304 0.90 23.71 -0.51
CA VAL A 304 1.59 23.66 -1.81
C VAL A 304 1.25 22.35 -2.51
N TYR A 305 0.81 22.45 -3.77
CA TYR A 305 0.53 21.31 -4.64
C TYR A 305 1.62 21.17 -5.71
N ILE A 306 2.04 19.93 -5.97
CA ILE A 306 2.91 19.60 -7.09
C ILE A 306 2.33 18.38 -7.80
N TRP A 307 1.96 18.58 -9.05
CA TRP A 307 1.59 17.54 -9.99
C TRP A 307 2.80 17.14 -10.82
N ASP A 308 2.98 15.84 -11.01
CA ASP A 308 3.77 15.23 -12.07
C ASP A 308 2.84 14.34 -12.88
N PHE A 309 2.70 14.62 -14.18
CA PHE A 309 1.78 13.86 -15.04
C PHE A 309 2.40 12.60 -15.64
N GLY A 310 3.66 12.29 -15.34
CA GLY A 310 4.36 11.10 -15.82
C GLY A 310 4.91 11.23 -17.24
N ASP A 311 4.73 12.38 -17.90
CA ASP A 311 5.26 12.71 -19.23
C ASP A 311 6.33 13.83 -19.20
N GLY A 312 6.80 14.16 -17.99
CA GLY A 312 7.78 15.22 -17.74
C GLY A 312 7.17 16.62 -17.59
N VAL A 313 5.85 16.76 -17.66
CA VAL A 313 5.13 18.01 -17.36
C VAL A 313 4.69 18.02 -15.90
N THR A 314 4.86 19.18 -15.26
CA THR A 314 4.44 19.41 -13.87
C THR A 314 3.53 20.63 -13.74
N SER A 315 2.78 20.73 -12.64
CA SER A 315 1.91 21.87 -12.33
C SER A 315 1.78 22.08 -10.83
N SER A 316 1.46 23.30 -10.40
CA SER A 316 1.21 23.62 -8.99
C SER A 316 -0.20 24.15 -8.70
N LYS A 317 -1.11 23.99 -9.66
CA LYS A 317 -2.51 24.44 -9.51
C LYS A 317 -3.38 23.31 -8.92
N PRO A 318 -4.41 23.63 -8.13
CA PRO A 318 -5.32 22.63 -7.58
C PRO A 318 -6.18 21.94 -8.64
N THR A 319 -6.49 22.65 -9.74
CA THR A 319 -7.16 22.08 -10.92
C THR A 319 -6.30 22.27 -12.15
N VAL A 320 -6.03 21.19 -12.88
CA VAL A 320 -5.16 21.18 -14.05
C VAL A 320 -5.79 20.39 -15.18
N ARG A 321 -5.98 21.05 -16.32
CA ARG A 321 -6.25 20.37 -17.58
C ARG A 321 -4.94 20.03 -18.27
N HIS A 322 -4.66 18.74 -18.42
CA HIS A 322 -3.44 18.22 -19.03
C HIS A 322 -3.75 17.47 -20.34
N VAL A 323 -2.83 17.56 -21.31
CA VAL A 323 -2.97 16.93 -22.62
C VAL A 323 -1.73 16.10 -22.93
N TYR A 324 -1.92 14.79 -23.07
CA TYR A 324 -0.86 13.85 -23.39
C TYR A 324 -0.57 13.85 -24.90
N ASN A 325 0.68 14.11 -25.27
CA ASN A 325 1.10 14.14 -26.68
C ASN A 325 1.43 12.75 -27.25
N THR A 326 1.60 11.77 -26.35
CA THR A 326 1.90 10.38 -26.71
C THR A 326 0.88 9.45 -26.07
N SER A 327 0.64 8.31 -26.69
CA SER A 327 -0.13 7.22 -26.10
C SER A 327 0.75 6.40 -25.18
N GLY A 328 0.16 5.83 -24.14
CA GLY A 328 0.87 5.02 -23.16
C GLY A 328 0.18 5.04 -21.81
N ALA A 329 0.80 4.38 -20.85
CA ALA A 329 0.44 4.49 -19.44
C ALA A 329 1.30 5.57 -18.79
N PHE A 330 0.67 6.53 -18.13
CA PHE A 330 1.33 7.63 -17.44
C PHE A 330 1.01 7.57 -15.95
N LEU A 331 2.06 7.52 -15.13
CA LEU A 331 1.91 7.59 -13.68
C LEU A 331 1.75 9.06 -13.27
N VAL A 332 0.54 9.46 -12.94
CA VAL A 332 0.24 10.80 -12.43
C VAL A 332 0.42 10.79 -10.92
N LYS A 333 1.29 11.66 -10.41
CA LYS A 333 1.58 11.83 -8.99
C LYS A 333 1.19 13.24 -8.53
N LEU A 334 0.39 13.31 -7.47
CA LEU A 334 0.16 14.53 -6.71
C LEU A 334 1.02 14.49 -5.44
N THR A 335 1.72 15.56 -5.15
CA THR A 335 2.43 15.77 -3.88
C THR A 335 1.87 17.03 -3.23
N MET A 336 1.47 16.92 -1.98
CA MET A 336 0.97 18.02 -1.15
C MET A 336 1.90 18.24 0.03
N THR A 337 2.17 19.51 0.33
CA THR A 337 2.92 19.91 1.52
C THR A 337 2.11 20.91 2.32
N ASP A 338 1.85 20.59 3.58
CA ASP A 338 1.10 21.44 4.50
C ASP A 338 1.95 22.55 5.14
N GLU A 339 1.34 23.38 5.98
CA GLU A 339 2.00 24.48 6.70
C GLU A 339 3.07 24.01 7.69
N SER A 340 2.95 22.77 8.17
CA SER A 340 3.88 22.15 9.11
C SER A 340 5.06 21.48 8.41
N GLY A 341 5.06 21.46 7.07
CA GLY A 341 6.08 20.82 6.24
C GLY A 341 5.88 19.31 6.07
N VAL A 342 4.73 18.77 6.48
CA VAL A 342 4.38 17.36 6.28
C VAL A 342 4.05 17.15 4.81
N VAL A 343 4.65 16.13 4.22
CA VAL A 343 4.46 15.79 2.80
C VAL A 343 3.59 14.55 2.69
N SER A 344 2.52 14.65 1.92
CA SER A 344 1.70 13.51 1.48
C SER A 344 1.77 13.41 -0.04
N SER A 345 1.77 12.19 -0.58
CA SER A 345 1.77 11.99 -2.02
C SER A 345 0.87 10.84 -2.43
N GLU A 346 0.17 11.03 -3.55
CA GLU A 346 -0.75 10.06 -4.12
C GLU A 346 -0.48 9.86 -5.61
N SER A 347 -0.74 8.67 -6.15
CA SER A 347 -0.50 8.38 -7.57
C SER A 347 -1.57 7.51 -8.22
N THR A 348 -1.86 7.78 -9.49
CA THR A 348 -2.75 6.96 -10.32
C THR A 348 -2.18 6.78 -11.73
N THR A 349 -2.49 5.66 -12.38
CA THR A 349 -2.06 5.40 -13.76
C THR A 349 -3.14 5.80 -14.75
N ILE A 350 -2.82 6.72 -15.66
CA ILE A 350 -3.69 7.15 -16.75
C ILE A 350 -3.30 6.45 -18.05
N LEU A 351 -4.27 5.76 -18.66
CA LEU A 351 -4.08 5.10 -19.95
C LEU A 351 -4.59 6.00 -21.09
N VAL A 352 -3.66 6.39 -21.98
CA VAL A 352 -3.97 7.12 -23.21
C VAL A 352 -3.90 6.14 -24.39
N PRO A 353 -5.02 5.84 -25.05
CA PRO A 353 -5.04 4.84 -26.12
C PRO A 353 -4.28 5.32 -27.36
N PHE A 354 -3.52 4.41 -27.98
CA PHE A 354 -2.89 4.67 -29.28
C PHE A 354 -3.93 4.73 -30.40
N PHE A 355 -4.81 3.73 -30.47
CA PHE A 355 -5.85 3.61 -31.49
C PHE A 355 -7.06 4.47 -31.15
N HIS A 356 -7.03 5.73 -31.60
CA HIS A 356 -8.19 6.61 -31.51
C HIS A 356 -8.36 7.38 -32.83
N LEU A 357 -9.61 7.55 -33.30
CA LEU A 357 -9.89 8.20 -34.59
C LEU A 357 -9.50 9.68 -34.63
N GLN A 358 -9.33 10.32 -33.47
CA GLN A 358 -8.82 11.69 -33.37
C GLN A 358 -7.29 11.77 -33.24
N ASN A 359 -6.59 10.63 -33.11
CA ASN A 359 -5.13 10.59 -33.12
C ASN A 359 -4.63 10.79 -34.56
N ARG A 360 -3.83 11.84 -34.77
CA ARG A 360 -3.29 12.18 -36.11
C ARG A 360 -2.44 11.07 -36.71
N LEU A 361 -1.68 10.34 -35.90
CA LEU A 361 -0.83 9.24 -36.37
C LEU A 361 -1.67 8.06 -36.87
N VAL A 362 -2.80 7.80 -36.23
CA VAL A 362 -3.75 6.76 -36.66
C VAL A 362 -4.42 7.18 -37.97
N LEU A 363 -4.87 8.42 -38.08
CA LEU A 363 -5.49 8.94 -39.30
C LEU A 363 -4.53 8.92 -40.50
N THR A 364 -3.27 9.31 -40.31
CA THR A 364 -2.26 9.25 -41.39
C THR A 364 -1.94 7.81 -41.79
N SER A 365 -1.90 6.89 -40.83
CA SER A 365 -1.69 5.46 -41.08
C SER A 365 -2.85 4.84 -41.86
N ILE A 366 -4.09 5.14 -41.47
CA ILE A 366 -5.30 4.70 -42.20
C ILE A 366 -5.31 5.27 -43.61
N ALA A 367 -5.01 6.56 -43.78
CA ALA A 367 -4.97 7.21 -45.10
C ALA A 367 -3.88 6.59 -46.00
N LEU A 368 -2.70 6.29 -45.46
CA LEU A 368 -1.63 5.60 -46.18
C LEU A 368 -2.06 4.19 -46.61
N LEU A 369 -2.72 3.44 -45.72
CA LEU A 369 -3.18 2.07 -45.97
C LEU A 369 -4.24 2.05 -47.08
N ILE A 370 -5.19 3.00 -47.05
CA ILE A 370 -6.17 3.20 -48.13
C ILE A 370 -5.46 3.52 -49.45
N LEU A 371 -4.47 4.40 -49.44
CA LEU A 371 -3.73 4.77 -50.66
C LEU A 371 -2.94 3.59 -51.23
N LEU A 372 -2.31 2.79 -50.38
CA LEU A 372 -1.61 1.55 -50.77
C LEU A 372 -2.59 0.51 -51.33
N LEU A 373 -3.76 0.36 -50.73
CA LEU A 373 -4.79 -0.56 -51.19
C LEU A 373 -5.33 -0.15 -52.56
N LEU A 374 -5.61 1.15 -52.77
CA LEU A 374 -5.99 1.70 -54.07
C LEU A 374 -4.89 1.52 -55.12
N ALA A 375 -3.63 1.74 -54.76
CA ALA A 375 -2.49 1.52 -55.66
C ALA A 375 -2.32 0.03 -56.03
N GLY A 376 -2.54 -0.88 -55.06
CA GLY A 376 -2.54 -2.32 -55.27
C GLY A 376 -3.64 -2.77 -56.23
N VAL A 377 -4.88 -2.32 -56.00
CA VAL A 377 -6.02 -2.60 -56.89
C VAL A 377 -5.78 -2.05 -58.30
N ALA A 378 -5.27 -0.81 -58.42
CA ALA A 378 -4.94 -0.22 -59.72
C ALA A 378 -3.85 -1.01 -60.46
N SER A 379 -2.83 -1.51 -59.74
CA SER A 379 -1.76 -2.34 -60.31
C SER A 379 -2.29 -3.69 -60.78
N PHE A 380 -3.18 -4.32 -60.00
CA PHE A 380 -3.82 -5.58 -60.36
C PHE A 380 -4.70 -5.46 -61.63
N ILE A 381 -5.52 -4.40 -61.71
CA ILE A 381 -6.32 -4.09 -62.91
C ILE A 381 -5.43 -3.89 -64.14
N ARG A 382 -4.29 -3.19 -63.97
CA ARG A 382 -3.35 -2.91 -65.07
C ARG A 382 -2.64 -4.17 -65.58
N LEU A 383 -2.33 -5.12 -64.69
CA LEU A 383 -1.74 -6.41 -65.05
C LEU A 383 -2.74 -7.32 -65.77
N GLY A 384 -3.99 -7.38 -65.30
CA GLY A 384 -5.05 -8.16 -65.96
C GLY A 384 -5.30 -7.74 -67.41
N LYS A 385 -5.23 -6.43 -67.69
CA LYS A 385 -5.43 -5.87 -69.04
C LYS A 385 -4.29 -6.17 -70.03
N LYS A 386 -3.13 -6.64 -69.56
CA LYS A 386 -1.95 -6.95 -70.39
C LYS A 386 -1.85 -8.44 -70.78
N SER A 387 -2.71 -9.30 -70.22
CA SER A 387 -2.76 -10.74 -70.50
C SER A 387 -3.91 -11.16 -71.43
N SER A 388 -4.68 -10.20 -71.96
CA SER A 388 -5.77 -10.42 -72.91
C SER A 388 -5.41 -10.00 -74.33
#